data_AF-A0A7Y3UIZ2-F1
#
_entry.id   AF-A0A7Y3UIZ2-F1
#
_cell.length_a   1.000
_cell.length_b   1.000
_cell.length_c   1.000
_cell.angle_alpha   90.00
_cell.angle_beta   90.00
_cell.angle_gamma   90.00
#
_symmetry.space_group_name_H-M   'P 1'
#
loop_
_entity.id
_entity.type
_entity.pdbx_description
1 polymer ?
#
loop_
_entity_poly.entity_id
_entity_poly.type
_entity_poly.pdbx_seq_one_letter_code
_entity_poly.pdbx_strand_id
1 'polypeptide(L)'
;MKRLNWYILLGVILLALSTLFYVLHYLVFKDIHHIFIFLIGDIAFVFIEVLMVTLIIHRVFEDREKKALQKHMNIFIGAFFSEVGIKLLGLLSKWDPQIERIQQGLIVEEETAEQKFRRVCRYLRKHDFSVEREKPDWETLKTFLVEKKDYLLRLLENPNLLEHESFTDLLWAVFHMAEEFDARKDFDYLPKEDYEHLHDDTERVYGQLALQWLKYMEHLIDSYPYLFSLSMRTNPFDPRATPIVQKSQ
;
A
#
# COMPACT_ATOMS: atom_id res chain seq x y z
N MET A 1 21.44 13.43 35.80
CA MET A 1 21.28 14.89 35.72
C MET A 1 20.58 15.25 34.42
N LYS A 2 19.55 16.07 34.54
CA LYS A 2 18.43 16.32 33.63
C LYS A 2 18.83 16.60 32.18
N ARG A 3 18.12 15.97 31.23
CA ARG A 3 18.00 16.42 29.83
C ARG A 3 17.56 17.88 29.87
N LEU A 4 18.50 18.82 29.83
CA LEU A 4 18.15 20.21 29.57
C LEU A 4 17.50 20.19 28.18
N ASN A 5 16.20 20.44 28.16
CA ASN A 5 15.37 20.29 26.97
C ASN A 5 15.98 21.18 25.88
N TRP A 6 16.56 20.58 24.84
CA TRP A 6 17.39 21.30 23.87
C TRP A 6 16.65 22.48 23.23
N TYR A 7 15.32 22.42 23.17
CA TYR A 7 14.44 23.53 22.80
C TYR A 7 14.62 24.77 23.70
N ILE A 8 14.74 24.58 25.01
CA ILE A 8 14.96 25.67 25.98
C ILE A 8 16.36 26.27 25.77
N LEU A 9 17.38 25.43 25.57
CA LEU A 9 18.74 25.89 25.32
C LEU A 9 18.82 26.70 24.01
N LEU A 10 18.22 26.19 22.94
CA LEU A 10 18.12 26.88 21.65
C LEU A 10 17.39 28.21 21.80
N GLY A 11 16.24 28.22 22.50
CA GLY A 11 15.50 29.45 22.79
C GLY A 11 16.32 30.51 23.52
N VAL A 12 17.07 30.11 24.56
CA VAL A 12 17.97 31.01 25.30
C VAL A 12 19.09 31.55 24.40
N ILE A 13 19.70 30.71 23.57
CA ILE A 13 20.75 31.13 22.63
C ILE A 13 20.21 32.14 21.62
N LEU A 14 19.03 31.88 21.04
CA LEU A 14 18.40 32.78 20.07
C LEU A 14 18.04 34.14 20.70
N LEU A 15 17.50 34.14 21.93
CA LEU A 15 17.23 35.37 22.67
C LEU A 15 18.51 36.16 22.99
N ALA A 16 19.59 35.47 23.38
CA ALA A 16 20.88 36.09 23.63
C ALA A 16 21.47 36.71 22.36
N LEU A 17 21.39 36.01 21.22
CA LEU A 17 21.82 36.52 19.91
C LEU A 17 21.00 37.73 19.48
N SER A 18 19.67 37.67 19.58
CA SER A 18 18.79 38.80 19.27
C SER A 18 19.15 40.04 20.11
N THR A 19 19.36 39.86 21.42
CA THR A 19 19.80 40.94 22.32
C THR A 19 21.16 41.51 21.91
N LEU A 20 22.13 40.65 21.61
CA LEU A 20 23.47 41.05 21.16
C LEU A 20 23.41 41.91 19.89
N PHE A 21 22.62 41.51 18.90
CA PHE A 21 22.49 42.26 17.64
C PHE A 21 21.82 43.62 17.83
N TYR A 22 20.78 43.73 18.67
CA TYR A 22 20.19 45.03 19.00
C TYR A 22 21.18 45.97 19.71
N VAL A 23 21.99 45.44 20.64
CA VAL A 23 23.04 46.21 21.32
C VAL A 23 24.12 46.68 20.33
N LEU A 24 24.58 45.81 19.44
CA LEU A 24 25.55 46.18 18.40
C LEU A 24 24.99 47.25 17.45
N HIS A 25 23.73 47.11 17.01
CA HIS A 25 23.05 48.11 16.18
C HIS A 25 23.01 49.46 16.89
N TYR A 26 22.64 49.49 18.18
CA TYR A 26 22.65 50.72 18.97
C TYR A 26 24.05 51.32 19.13
N LEU A 27 25.09 50.51 19.37
CA LEU A 27 26.45 51.02 19.53
C LEU A 27 27.00 51.68 18.25
N VAL A 28 26.64 51.16 17.08
CA VAL A 28 27.08 51.69 15.77
C VAL A 28 26.30 52.95 15.38
N PHE A 29 24.96 52.91 15.44
CA PHE A 29 24.11 53.98 14.92
C PHE A 29 23.69 55.01 15.98
N LYS A 30 23.75 54.64 17.28
CA LYS A 30 23.32 55.45 18.43
C LYS A 30 21.91 56.04 18.31
N ASP A 31 21.05 55.39 17.53
CA ASP A 31 19.70 55.84 17.23
C ASP A 31 18.67 54.79 17.65
N ILE A 32 17.94 55.11 18.73
CA ILE A 32 16.87 54.26 19.27
C ILE A 32 15.59 54.37 18.44
N HIS A 33 15.36 55.51 17.80
CA HIS A 33 14.15 55.74 17.01
C HIS A 33 14.12 54.85 15.77
N HIS A 34 15.28 54.71 15.10
CA HIS A 34 15.43 53.78 13.98
C HIS A 34 15.13 52.33 14.40
N ILE A 35 15.63 51.88 15.55
CA ILE A 35 15.33 50.54 16.08
C ILE A 35 13.81 50.37 16.31
N PHE A 36 13.14 51.39 16.84
CA PHE A 36 11.72 51.32 17.18
C PHE A 36 10.81 51.23 15.94
N ILE A 37 11.14 51.95 14.86
CA ILE A 37 10.40 51.88 13.60
C ILE A 37 10.48 50.48 13.00
N PHE A 38 11.69 49.89 12.95
CA PHE A 38 11.87 48.52 12.45
C PHE A 38 11.18 47.49 13.35
N LEU A 39 11.22 47.66 14.67
CA LEU A 39 10.51 46.78 15.62
C LEU A 39 9.00 46.72 15.34
N ILE A 40 8.37 47.85 15.05
CA ILE A 40 6.93 47.88 14.70
C ILE A 40 6.68 47.13 13.39
N GLY A 41 7.57 47.28 12.39
CA GLY A 41 7.53 46.53 11.14
C GLY A 41 7.66 45.03 11.35
N ASP A 42 8.60 44.60 12.20
CA ASP A 42 8.81 43.20 12.56
C ASP A 42 7.57 42.61 13.25
N ILE A 43 7.00 43.32 14.22
CA ILE A 43 5.75 42.90 14.92
C ILE A 43 4.60 42.76 13.93
N ALA A 44 4.46 43.67 12.95
CA ALA A 44 3.44 43.55 11.91
C ALA A 44 3.71 42.36 10.98
N PHE A 45 4.98 42.06 10.69
CA PHE A 45 5.37 40.93 9.84
C PHE A 45 5.17 39.57 10.51
N VAL A 46 5.25 39.48 11.84
CA VAL A 46 5.02 38.23 12.62
C VAL A 46 3.68 37.57 12.23
N PHE A 47 2.62 38.33 11.95
CA PHE A 47 1.34 37.75 11.53
C PHE A 47 1.45 36.98 10.19
N ILE A 48 2.19 37.52 9.22
CA ILE A 48 2.45 36.88 7.93
C ILE A 48 3.38 35.68 8.11
N GLU A 49 4.44 35.85 8.92
CA GLU A 49 5.40 34.79 9.21
C GLU A 49 4.71 33.58 9.87
N VAL A 50 3.90 33.81 10.91
CA VAL A 50 3.16 32.75 11.61
C VAL A 50 2.20 32.04 10.66
N LEU A 51 1.45 32.78 9.82
CA LEU A 51 0.58 32.18 8.81
C LEU A 51 1.39 31.28 7.84
N MET A 52 2.48 31.81 7.28
CA MET A 52 3.31 31.08 6.31
C MET A 52 3.93 29.83 6.93
N VAL A 53 4.56 29.97 8.10
CA VAL A 53 5.20 28.88 8.82
C VAL A 53 4.16 27.83 9.21
N THR A 54 2.98 28.23 9.68
CA THR A 54 1.91 27.29 10.06
C THR A 54 1.39 26.51 8.87
N LEU A 55 1.13 27.14 7.72
CA LEU A 55 0.67 26.45 6.50
C LEU A 55 1.71 25.45 6.00
N ILE A 56 3.00 25.84 5.97
CA ILE A 56 4.09 24.96 5.55
C ILE A 56 4.22 23.78 6.51
N ILE A 57 4.28 24.06 7.81
CA ILE A 57 4.42 23.02 8.84
C ILE A 57 3.23 22.06 8.80
N HIS A 58 2.01 22.58 8.72
CA HIS A 58 0.80 21.77 8.63
C HIS A 58 0.86 20.83 7.43
N ARG A 59 1.22 21.35 6.25
CA ARG A 59 1.35 20.54 5.03
C ARG A 59 2.40 19.44 5.17
N VAL A 60 3.56 19.75 5.75
CA VAL A 60 4.61 18.76 6.00
C VAL A 60 4.13 17.69 6.98
N PHE A 61 3.37 18.05 8.02
CA PHE A 61 2.79 17.08 8.95
C PHE A 61 1.77 16.16 8.27
N GLU A 62 0.83 16.71 7.51
CA GLU A 62 -0.15 15.94 6.74
C GLU A 62 0.54 14.94 5.79
N ASP A 63 1.55 15.39 5.04
CA ASP A 63 2.27 14.53 4.10
C ASP A 63 3.02 13.40 4.82
N ARG A 64 3.57 13.67 6.01
CA ARG A 64 4.24 12.63 6.82
C ARG A 64 3.25 11.64 7.42
N GLU A 65 2.10 12.12 7.90
CA GLU A 65 1.03 11.28 8.43
C GLU A 65 0.46 10.36 7.35
N LYS A 66 0.15 10.91 6.17
CA LYS A 66 -0.31 10.14 5.01
C LYS A 66 0.68 9.05 4.60
N LYS A 67 1.98 9.37 4.55
CA LYS A 67 3.04 8.37 4.24
C LYS A 67 3.14 7.30 5.32
N ALA A 68 3.01 7.67 6.59
CA ALA A 68 3.04 6.72 7.70
C ALA A 68 1.85 5.75 7.61
N LEU A 69 0.66 6.28 7.31
CA LEU A 69 -0.56 5.50 7.12
C LEU A 69 -0.46 4.54 5.94
N GLN A 70 0.04 5.01 4.80
CA GLN A 70 0.30 4.17 3.63
C GLN A 70 1.25 3.02 3.93
N LYS A 71 2.36 3.30 4.64
CA LYS A 71 3.31 2.26 5.04
C LYS A 71 2.66 1.25 6.00
N HIS A 72 1.85 1.73 6.93
CA HIS A 72 1.13 0.86 7.86
C HIS A 72 0.13 -0.03 7.11
N MET A 73 -0.60 0.50 6.11
CA MET A 73 -1.53 -0.29 5.31
C MET A 73 -0.84 -1.41 4.54
N ASN A 74 0.36 -1.18 4.01
CA ASN A 74 1.11 -2.21 3.30
C ASN A 74 1.45 -3.43 4.18
N ILE A 75 1.47 -3.29 5.51
CA ILE A 75 1.59 -4.44 6.43
C ILE A 75 0.33 -5.32 6.35
N PHE A 76 -0.86 -4.72 6.32
CA PHE A 76 -2.14 -5.45 6.21
C PHE A 76 -2.34 -6.04 4.83
N ILE A 77 -1.96 -5.32 3.77
CA ILE A 77 -1.94 -5.86 2.42
C ILE A 77 -1.01 -7.08 2.35
N GLY A 78 0.16 -7.00 2.98
CA GLY A 78 1.08 -8.13 3.08
C GLY A 78 0.53 -9.31 3.86
N ALA A 79 -0.14 -9.07 4.99
CA ALA A 79 -0.82 -10.10 5.75
C ALA A 79 -1.92 -10.78 4.92
N PHE A 80 -2.75 -9.99 4.24
CA PHE A 80 -3.80 -10.47 3.35
C PHE A 80 -3.23 -11.36 2.24
N PHE A 81 -2.16 -10.94 1.55
CA PHE A 81 -1.55 -11.75 0.50
C PHE A 81 -0.93 -13.03 1.05
N SER A 82 -0.30 -12.97 2.23
CA SER A 82 0.30 -14.15 2.87
C SER A 82 -0.74 -15.21 3.24
N GLU A 83 -1.91 -14.80 3.71
CA GLU A 83 -2.93 -15.73 4.22
C GLU A 83 -3.94 -16.15 3.15
N VAL A 84 -4.38 -15.21 2.32
CA VAL A 84 -5.47 -15.38 1.35
C VAL A 84 -5.01 -15.12 -0.08
N GLY A 85 -4.48 -13.93 -0.35
CA GLY A 85 -4.37 -13.40 -1.71
C GLY A 85 -3.50 -14.23 -2.66
N ILE A 86 -2.36 -14.78 -2.20
CA ILE A 86 -1.49 -15.60 -3.06
C ILE A 86 -2.15 -16.93 -3.44
N LYS A 87 -2.79 -17.60 -2.46
CA LYS A 87 -3.49 -18.87 -2.71
C LYS A 87 -4.71 -18.64 -3.59
N LEU A 88 -5.48 -17.59 -3.32
CA LEU A 88 -6.63 -17.21 -4.12
C LEU A 88 -6.22 -16.91 -5.58
N LEU A 89 -5.16 -16.12 -5.79
CA LEU A 89 -4.61 -15.90 -7.14
C LEU A 89 -4.23 -17.20 -7.83
N GLY A 90 -3.57 -18.13 -7.11
CA GLY A 90 -3.17 -19.42 -7.66
C GLY A 90 -4.33 -20.38 -7.95
N LEU A 91 -5.49 -20.20 -7.31
CA LEU A 91 -6.72 -20.92 -7.65
C LEU A 91 -7.38 -20.31 -8.89
N LEU A 92 -7.59 -18.98 -8.89
CA LEU A 92 -8.28 -18.27 -9.97
C LEU A 92 -7.47 -18.27 -11.26
N SER A 93 -6.13 -18.16 -11.18
CA SER A 93 -5.26 -18.18 -12.37
C SER A 93 -5.29 -19.49 -13.13
N LYS A 94 -5.69 -20.61 -12.50
CA LYS A 94 -5.85 -21.89 -13.20
C LYS A 94 -7.08 -21.93 -14.10
N TRP A 95 -8.05 -21.05 -13.84
CA TRP A 95 -9.24 -20.91 -14.66
C TRP A 95 -9.06 -19.86 -15.75
N ASP A 96 -7.92 -19.16 -15.80
CA ASP A 96 -7.66 -18.18 -16.83
C ASP A 96 -7.20 -18.87 -18.13
N PRO A 97 -7.97 -18.80 -19.23
CA PRO A 97 -7.64 -19.47 -20.49
C PRO A 97 -6.42 -18.87 -21.20
N GLN A 98 -5.90 -17.74 -20.72
CA GLN A 98 -4.73 -17.07 -21.27
C GLN A 98 -3.52 -17.12 -20.32
N ILE A 99 -3.60 -17.91 -19.24
CA ILE A 99 -2.56 -18.00 -18.22
C ILE A 99 -1.19 -18.42 -18.78
N GLU A 100 -1.16 -19.26 -19.82
CA GLU A 100 0.08 -19.73 -20.43
C GLU A 100 0.93 -18.58 -20.98
N ARG A 101 0.29 -17.49 -21.45
CA ARG A 101 1.01 -16.30 -21.94
C ARG A 101 1.74 -15.59 -20.79
N ILE A 102 1.12 -15.52 -19.62
CA ILE A 102 1.72 -14.95 -18.41
C ILE A 102 2.86 -15.87 -17.94
N GLN A 103 2.62 -17.18 -17.91
CA GLN A 103 3.60 -18.20 -17.51
C GLN A 103 4.83 -18.20 -18.42
N GLN A 104 4.67 -18.12 -19.75
CA GLN A 104 5.80 -18.04 -20.69
C GLN A 104 6.68 -16.81 -20.43
N GLY A 105 6.07 -15.69 -20.02
CA GLY A 105 6.80 -14.50 -19.62
C GLY A 105 7.73 -14.68 -18.41
N LEU A 106 7.45 -15.68 -17.55
CA LEU A 106 8.18 -15.98 -16.31
C LEU A 106 9.35 -16.96 -16.49
N ILE A 107 9.40 -17.70 -17.61
CA ILE A 107 10.32 -18.84 -17.79
C ILE A 107 11.78 -18.41 -18.09
N VAL A 108 12.04 -17.15 -18.42
CA VAL A 108 13.39 -16.72 -18.84
C VAL A 108 14.39 -16.77 -17.66
N GLU A 109 15.28 -17.76 -17.69
CA GLU A 109 16.16 -18.08 -16.54
C GLU A 109 17.22 -17.00 -16.28
N GLU A 110 17.70 -16.29 -17.31
CA GLU A 110 18.81 -15.32 -17.24
C GLU A 110 18.43 -13.93 -16.69
N GLU A 111 17.17 -13.70 -16.30
CA GLU A 111 16.70 -12.38 -15.83
C GLU A 111 16.73 -12.22 -14.30
N THR A 112 17.05 -11.00 -13.84
CA THR A 112 16.91 -10.63 -12.42
C THR A 112 15.44 -10.63 -11.99
N ALA A 113 15.20 -10.72 -10.67
CA ALA A 113 13.85 -10.68 -10.12
C ALA A 113 13.09 -9.41 -10.53
N GLU A 114 13.74 -8.24 -10.56
CA GLU A 114 13.11 -6.98 -10.99
C GLU A 114 12.81 -6.96 -12.50
N GLN A 115 13.67 -7.58 -13.33
CA GLN A 115 13.43 -7.70 -14.78
C GLN A 115 12.21 -8.58 -15.06
N LYS A 116 12.15 -9.76 -14.43
CA LYS A 116 11.01 -10.67 -14.48
C LYS A 116 9.74 -9.97 -14.01
N PHE A 117 9.81 -9.27 -12.88
CA PHE A 117 8.67 -8.54 -12.34
C PHE A 117 8.16 -7.45 -13.31
N ARG A 118 9.04 -6.61 -13.86
CA ARG A 118 8.64 -5.57 -14.84
C ARG A 118 7.95 -6.15 -16.06
N ARG A 119 8.34 -7.35 -16.50
CA ARG A 119 7.69 -8.06 -17.61
C ARG A 119 6.30 -8.53 -17.22
N VAL A 120 6.16 -9.18 -16.06
CA VAL A 120 4.87 -9.59 -15.50
C VAL A 120 3.93 -8.40 -15.34
N CYS A 121 4.41 -7.28 -14.78
CA CYS A 121 3.64 -6.04 -14.68
C CYS A 121 3.08 -5.58 -16.03
N ARG A 122 3.88 -5.66 -17.09
CA ARG A 122 3.47 -5.22 -18.43
C ARG A 122 2.37 -6.12 -19.00
N TYR A 123 2.46 -7.43 -18.77
CA TYR A 123 1.44 -8.38 -19.21
C TYR A 123 0.15 -8.19 -18.41
N LEU A 124 0.22 -8.31 -17.09
CA LEU A 124 -0.94 -8.23 -16.20
C LEU A 124 -1.69 -6.90 -16.29
N ARG A 125 -1.03 -5.76 -16.57
CA ARG A 125 -1.72 -4.47 -16.77
C ARG A 125 -2.56 -4.39 -18.05
N LYS A 126 -2.31 -5.27 -19.02
CA LYS A 126 -3.04 -5.34 -20.31
C LYS A 126 -3.86 -6.62 -20.42
N HIS A 127 -3.82 -7.44 -19.38
CA HIS A 127 -4.43 -8.75 -19.37
C HIS A 127 -5.94 -8.60 -19.18
N ASP A 128 -6.68 -9.41 -19.92
CA ASP A 128 -8.12 -9.55 -19.71
C ASP A 128 -8.31 -10.70 -18.73
N PHE A 129 -8.70 -10.38 -17.50
CA PHE A 129 -8.77 -11.31 -16.38
C PHE A 129 -10.02 -12.21 -16.46
N SER A 130 -10.15 -12.92 -17.57
CA SER A 130 -11.26 -13.83 -17.83
C SER A 130 -11.13 -15.13 -17.06
N VAL A 131 -12.26 -15.70 -16.67
CA VAL A 131 -12.36 -17.01 -16.02
C VAL A 131 -13.05 -17.97 -16.99
N GLU A 132 -12.59 -19.21 -17.06
CA GLU A 132 -13.20 -20.22 -17.90
C GLU A 132 -14.60 -20.55 -17.39
N ARG A 133 -15.59 -20.46 -18.29
CA ARG A 133 -17.00 -20.72 -17.95
C ARG A 133 -17.32 -22.21 -17.81
N GLU A 134 -16.46 -23.09 -18.34
CA GLU A 134 -16.66 -24.53 -18.30
C GLU A 134 -16.04 -25.14 -17.04
N LYS A 135 -16.90 -25.44 -16.05
CA LYS A 135 -16.62 -26.20 -14.82
C LYS A 135 -15.44 -25.70 -13.96
N PRO A 136 -15.46 -24.44 -13.49
CA PRO A 136 -14.65 -24.03 -12.35
C PRO A 136 -14.94 -24.92 -11.14
N ASP A 137 -13.88 -25.28 -10.40
CA ASP A 137 -13.99 -26.06 -9.16
C ASP A 137 -14.46 -25.15 -8.00
N TRP A 138 -15.75 -24.82 -8.02
CA TRP A 138 -16.39 -23.95 -7.05
C TRP A 138 -16.33 -24.49 -5.63
N GLU A 139 -16.34 -25.82 -5.45
CA GLU A 139 -16.26 -26.44 -4.12
C GLU A 139 -14.89 -26.25 -3.47
N THR A 140 -13.81 -26.36 -4.24
CA THR A 140 -12.47 -26.03 -3.73
C THR A 140 -12.38 -24.55 -3.33
N LEU A 141 -12.92 -23.64 -4.16
CA LEU A 141 -12.92 -22.22 -3.86
C LEU A 141 -13.77 -21.89 -2.62
N LYS A 142 -14.97 -22.49 -2.51
CA LYS A 142 -15.85 -22.39 -1.34
C LYS A 142 -15.12 -22.79 -0.08
N THR A 143 -14.57 -24.00 -0.07
CA THR A 143 -13.89 -24.56 1.10
C THR A 143 -12.78 -23.63 1.58
N PHE A 144 -11.99 -23.12 0.65
CA PHE A 144 -10.92 -22.17 0.94
C PHE A 144 -11.43 -20.83 1.48
N LEU A 145 -12.41 -20.19 0.82
CA LEU A 145 -12.91 -18.88 1.22
C LEU A 145 -13.66 -18.92 2.56
N VAL A 146 -14.48 -19.94 2.78
CA VAL A 146 -15.19 -20.15 4.05
C VAL A 146 -14.21 -20.32 5.21
N GLU A 147 -13.12 -21.08 5.02
CA GLU A 147 -12.06 -21.22 6.02
C GLU A 147 -11.41 -19.86 6.38
N LYS A 148 -11.37 -18.92 5.43
CA LYS A 148 -10.74 -17.60 5.61
C LYS A 148 -11.70 -16.49 6.00
N LYS A 149 -13.01 -16.76 6.14
CA LYS A 149 -14.03 -15.75 6.42
C LYS A 149 -13.74 -14.94 7.69
N ASP A 150 -13.44 -15.60 8.80
CA ASP A 150 -13.12 -14.94 10.08
C ASP A 150 -11.82 -14.12 10.03
N TYR A 151 -10.88 -14.51 9.16
CA TYR A 151 -9.66 -13.73 8.93
C TYR A 151 -9.96 -12.47 8.12
N LEU A 152 -10.75 -12.58 7.05
CA LEU A 152 -11.18 -11.45 6.23
C LEU A 152 -12.00 -10.44 7.05
N LEU A 153 -12.92 -10.91 7.90
CA LEU A 153 -13.70 -10.05 8.78
C LEU A 153 -12.80 -9.24 9.74
N ARG A 154 -11.81 -9.90 10.37
CA ARG A 154 -10.84 -9.20 11.24
C ARG A 154 -9.98 -8.17 10.51
N LEU A 155 -9.70 -8.39 9.22
CA LEU A 155 -9.05 -7.36 8.42
C LEU A 155 -9.97 -6.16 8.18
N LEU A 156 -11.25 -6.40 7.88
CA LEU A 156 -12.28 -5.38 7.67
C LEU A 156 -12.54 -4.51 8.91
N GLU A 157 -12.30 -5.03 10.11
CA GLU A 157 -12.40 -4.27 11.37
C GLU A 157 -11.33 -3.17 11.53
N ASN A 158 -10.32 -3.12 10.64
CA ASN A 158 -9.27 -2.11 10.73
C ASN A 158 -9.77 -0.71 10.34
N PRO A 159 -9.73 0.28 11.26
CA PRO A 159 -10.29 1.62 11.01
C PRO A 159 -9.55 2.40 9.91
N ASN A 160 -8.34 1.98 9.53
CA ASN A 160 -7.53 2.68 8.54
C ASN A 160 -7.81 2.24 7.09
N LEU A 161 -8.67 1.23 6.87
CA LEU A 161 -8.94 0.70 5.52
C LEU A 161 -9.46 1.76 4.55
N LEU A 162 -10.25 2.72 5.02
CA LEU A 162 -10.88 3.75 4.19
C LEU A 162 -9.89 4.58 3.34
N GLU A 163 -8.63 4.62 3.73
CA GLU A 163 -7.59 5.42 3.08
C GLU A 163 -6.95 4.71 1.87
N HIS A 164 -7.29 3.44 1.64
CA HIS A 164 -6.81 2.63 0.52
C HIS A 164 -7.98 2.02 -0.25
N GLU A 165 -8.71 2.86 -1.00
CA GLU A 165 -9.89 2.47 -1.79
C GLU A 165 -9.68 1.16 -2.54
N SER A 166 -8.60 1.00 -3.33
CA SER A 166 -8.44 -0.22 -4.14
C SER A 166 -8.19 -1.50 -3.33
N PHE A 167 -7.56 -1.43 -2.16
CA PHE A 167 -7.39 -2.62 -1.31
C PHE A 167 -8.66 -2.94 -0.54
N THR A 168 -9.33 -1.90 -0.04
CA THR A 168 -10.58 -2.03 0.69
C THR A 168 -11.67 -2.59 -0.19
N ASP A 169 -11.80 -2.12 -1.43
CA ASP A 169 -12.74 -2.66 -2.42
C ASP A 169 -12.45 -4.14 -2.72
N LEU A 170 -11.17 -4.51 -2.89
CA LEU A 170 -10.77 -5.90 -3.09
C LEU A 170 -11.11 -6.77 -1.87
N LEU A 171 -10.78 -6.31 -0.67
CA LEU A 171 -11.02 -7.05 0.56
C LEU A 171 -12.52 -7.29 0.75
N TRP A 172 -13.34 -6.27 0.48
CA TRP A 172 -14.79 -6.38 0.47
C TRP A 172 -15.29 -7.36 -0.59
N ALA A 173 -14.79 -7.28 -1.83
CA ALA A 173 -15.21 -8.18 -2.90
C ALA A 173 -14.89 -9.66 -2.58
N VAL A 174 -13.71 -9.94 -2.01
CA VAL A 174 -13.34 -11.29 -1.57
C VAL A 174 -14.20 -11.75 -0.38
N PHE A 175 -14.50 -10.86 0.56
CA PHE A 175 -15.36 -11.16 1.69
C PHE A 175 -16.80 -11.47 1.25
N HIS A 176 -17.39 -10.63 0.39
CA HIS A 176 -18.71 -10.87 -0.18
C HIS A 176 -18.79 -12.17 -0.95
N MET A 177 -17.76 -12.49 -1.75
CA MET A 177 -17.67 -13.79 -2.40
C MET A 177 -17.65 -14.93 -1.36
N ALA A 178 -16.90 -14.80 -0.26
CA ALA A 178 -16.91 -15.81 0.80
C ALA A 178 -18.30 -15.98 1.44
N GLU A 179 -19.03 -14.88 1.68
CA GLU A 179 -20.41 -14.92 2.22
C GLU A 179 -21.38 -15.60 1.25
N GLU A 180 -21.29 -15.25 -0.02
CA GLU A 180 -22.11 -15.81 -1.10
C GLU A 180 -21.88 -17.32 -1.28
N PHE A 181 -20.63 -17.77 -1.18
CA PHE A 181 -20.27 -19.18 -1.27
C PHE A 181 -20.69 -19.97 -0.01
N ASP A 182 -20.62 -19.37 1.17
CA ASP A 182 -21.07 -19.97 2.44
C ASP A 182 -22.59 -20.16 2.50
N ALA A 183 -23.34 -19.19 1.94
CA ALA A 183 -24.80 -19.23 1.91
C ALA A 183 -25.36 -20.33 0.97
N ARG A 184 -24.59 -20.76 -0.03
CA ARG A 184 -24.99 -21.78 -1.01
C ARG A 184 -24.64 -23.18 -0.49
N LYS A 185 -25.59 -24.11 -0.55
CA LYS A 185 -25.36 -25.50 -0.08
C LYS A 185 -24.52 -26.31 -1.05
N ASP A 186 -24.84 -26.20 -2.33
CA ASP A 186 -24.20 -26.87 -3.46
C ASP A 186 -24.13 -25.90 -4.65
N PHE A 187 -23.32 -26.26 -5.64
CA PHE A 187 -23.23 -25.58 -6.94
C PHE A 187 -23.82 -26.42 -8.07
N ASP A 188 -24.47 -27.54 -7.74
CA ASP A 188 -25.12 -28.42 -8.70
C ASP A 188 -26.53 -27.87 -8.98
N TYR A 189 -26.82 -27.55 -10.25
CA TYR A 189 -28.14 -27.06 -10.71
C TYR A 189 -28.52 -25.62 -10.33
N LEU A 190 -27.54 -24.72 -10.22
CA LEU A 190 -27.86 -23.29 -10.07
C LEU A 190 -28.59 -22.76 -11.32
N PRO A 191 -29.51 -21.78 -11.17
CA PRO A 191 -30.07 -21.05 -12.30
C PRO A 191 -28.95 -20.44 -13.15
N LYS A 192 -29.20 -20.29 -14.45
CA LYS A 192 -28.21 -19.74 -15.38
C LYS A 192 -27.72 -18.36 -14.93
N GLU A 193 -28.64 -17.53 -14.46
CA GLU A 193 -28.37 -16.17 -13.99
C GLU A 193 -27.45 -16.17 -12.76
N ASP A 194 -27.57 -17.17 -11.88
CA ASP A 194 -26.71 -17.28 -10.69
C ASP A 194 -25.29 -17.72 -11.07
N TYR A 195 -25.15 -18.63 -12.04
CA TYR A 195 -23.83 -18.96 -12.60
C TYR A 195 -23.15 -17.77 -13.29
N GLU A 196 -23.91 -16.97 -14.04
CA GLU A 196 -23.38 -15.76 -14.69
C GLU A 196 -22.93 -14.74 -13.64
N HIS A 197 -23.72 -14.52 -12.58
CA HIS A 197 -23.33 -13.66 -11.45
C HIS A 197 -22.04 -14.11 -10.76
N LEU A 198 -21.93 -15.40 -10.39
CA LEU A 198 -20.73 -15.93 -9.76
C LEU A 198 -19.49 -15.80 -10.65
N HIS A 199 -19.67 -15.99 -11.95
CA HIS A 199 -18.60 -15.87 -12.94
C HIS A 199 -18.09 -14.42 -13.02
N ASP A 200 -19.00 -13.46 -13.20
CA ASP A 200 -18.67 -12.04 -13.28
C ASP A 200 -17.99 -11.53 -11.99
N ASP A 201 -18.47 -11.97 -10.82
CA ASP A 201 -17.86 -11.63 -9.53
C ASP A 201 -16.46 -12.23 -9.37
N THR A 202 -16.25 -13.45 -9.88
CA THR A 202 -14.95 -14.12 -9.85
C THR A 202 -13.94 -13.43 -10.76
N GLU A 203 -14.33 -13.03 -11.97
CA GLU A 203 -13.49 -12.23 -12.88
C GLU A 203 -13.10 -10.89 -12.26
N ARG A 204 -14.07 -10.21 -11.65
CA ARG A 204 -13.85 -8.93 -10.96
C ARG A 204 -12.84 -9.06 -9.83
N VAL A 205 -13.01 -10.06 -8.95
CA VAL A 205 -12.06 -10.32 -7.86
C VAL A 205 -10.70 -10.71 -8.42
N TYR A 206 -10.64 -11.57 -9.44
CA TYR A 206 -9.37 -12.01 -10.02
C TYR A 206 -8.54 -10.83 -10.54
N GLY A 207 -9.16 -9.93 -11.31
CA GLY A 207 -8.50 -8.74 -11.84
C GLY A 207 -8.07 -7.77 -10.75
N GLN A 208 -8.94 -7.46 -9.78
CA GLN A 208 -8.60 -6.59 -8.65
C GLN A 208 -7.45 -7.16 -7.83
N LEU A 209 -7.47 -8.47 -7.57
CA LEU A 209 -6.47 -9.18 -6.78
C LEU A 209 -5.10 -9.17 -7.46
N ALA A 210 -5.07 -9.43 -8.78
CA ALA A 210 -3.82 -9.43 -9.55
C ALA A 210 -3.20 -8.02 -9.63
N LEU A 211 -4.02 -7.00 -9.88
CA LEU A 211 -3.55 -5.61 -9.92
C LEU A 211 -3.10 -5.10 -8.54
N GLN A 212 -3.79 -5.50 -7.47
CA GLN A 212 -3.39 -5.16 -6.11
C GLN A 212 -2.09 -5.89 -5.72
N TRP A 213 -1.89 -7.12 -6.18
CA TRP A 213 -0.64 -7.85 -5.98
C TRP A 213 0.52 -7.12 -6.66
N LEU A 214 0.35 -6.63 -7.89
CA LEU A 214 1.36 -5.82 -8.57
C LEU A 214 1.73 -4.57 -7.77
N LYS A 215 0.74 -3.80 -7.31
CA LYS A 215 0.98 -2.58 -6.50
C LYS A 215 1.74 -2.91 -5.22
N TYR A 216 1.36 -4.01 -4.56
CA TYR A 216 2.03 -4.48 -3.36
C TYR A 216 3.49 -4.88 -3.65
N MET A 217 3.73 -5.62 -4.72
CA MET A 217 5.08 -6.02 -5.13
C MET A 217 5.95 -4.81 -5.49
N GLU A 218 5.41 -3.78 -6.15
CA GLU A 218 6.11 -2.51 -6.40
C GLU A 218 6.55 -1.85 -5.09
N HIS A 219 5.69 -1.84 -4.07
CA HIS A 219 6.06 -1.33 -2.75
C HIS A 219 7.17 -2.16 -2.08
N LEU A 220 7.15 -3.49 -2.23
CA LEU A 220 8.15 -4.37 -1.63
C LEU A 220 9.55 -4.17 -2.21
N ILE A 221 9.69 -3.84 -3.50
CA ILE A 221 11.00 -3.63 -4.13
C ILE A 221 11.81 -2.59 -3.37
N ASP A 222 11.20 -1.44 -3.06
CA ASP A 222 11.91 -0.34 -2.42
C ASP A 222 11.95 -0.47 -0.90
N SER A 223 10.88 -1.00 -0.29
CA SER A 223 10.69 -0.95 1.17
C SER A 223 11.13 -2.23 1.88
N TYR A 224 11.02 -3.39 1.22
CA TYR A 224 11.28 -4.71 1.82
C TYR A 224 11.85 -5.71 0.78
N PRO A 225 13.09 -5.52 0.28
CA PRO A 225 13.65 -6.32 -0.82
C PRO A 225 13.66 -7.84 -0.57
N TYR A 226 13.80 -8.27 0.69
CA TYR A 226 13.76 -9.68 1.07
C TYR A 226 12.37 -10.31 0.90
N LEU A 227 11.29 -9.56 1.20
CA LEU A 227 9.91 -10.01 0.95
C LEU A 227 9.60 -10.02 -0.54
N PHE A 228 10.12 -9.04 -1.30
CA PHE A 228 10.00 -9.03 -2.75
C PHE A 228 10.64 -10.29 -3.35
N SER A 229 11.87 -10.60 -2.95
CA SER A 229 12.58 -11.80 -3.40
C SER A 229 11.80 -13.08 -3.10
N LEU A 230 11.26 -13.23 -1.87
CA LEU A 230 10.41 -14.38 -1.52
C LEU A 230 9.16 -14.43 -2.41
N SER A 231 8.45 -13.32 -2.54
CA SER A 231 7.19 -13.25 -3.30
C SER A 231 7.38 -13.51 -4.79
N MET A 232 8.55 -13.15 -5.35
CA MET A 232 8.92 -13.50 -6.72
C MET A 232 9.22 -15.00 -6.89
N ARG A 233 9.81 -15.66 -5.88
CA ARG A 233 10.04 -17.11 -5.92
C ARG A 233 8.74 -17.91 -5.71
N THR A 234 7.81 -17.37 -4.93
CA THR A 234 6.48 -17.96 -4.69
C THR A 234 5.40 -17.28 -5.54
N ASN A 235 5.75 -16.85 -6.75
CA ASN A 235 4.85 -16.11 -7.62
C ASN A 235 3.62 -16.98 -7.99
N PRO A 236 2.38 -16.50 -7.75
CA PRO A 236 1.17 -17.30 -7.96
C PRO A 236 0.90 -17.65 -9.44
N PHE A 237 1.58 -16.98 -10.37
CA PHE A 237 1.50 -17.24 -11.80
C PHE A 237 2.61 -18.18 -12.29
N ASP A 238 3.57 -18.59 -11.45
CA ASP A 238 4.62 -19.55 -11.84
C ASP A 238 4.27 -20.96 -11.32
N PRO A 239 3.98 -21.95 -12.19
CA PRO A 239 3.70 -23.31 -11.77
C PRO A 239 4.90 -24.02 -11.12
N ARG A 240 6.11 -23.49 -11.30
CA ARG A 240 7.37 -24.01 -10.71
C ARG A 240 7.79 -23.24 -9.45
N ALA A 241 6.93 -22.34 -8.96
CA ALA A 241 7.18 -21.52 -7.78
C ALA A 241 7.64 -22.38 -6.58
N THR A 242 8.72 -21.96 -5.93
CA THR A 242 9.26 -22.65 -4.75
C THR A 242 9.82 -21.65 -3.75
N PRO A 243 9.55 -21.81 -2.44
CA PRO A 243 10.12 -20.91 -1.44
C PRO A 243 11.64 -21.11 -1.28
N ILE A 244 12.19 -22.25 -1.74
CA ILE A 244 13.57 -22.68 -1.53
C ILE A 244 14.53 -21.79 -2.32
N VAL A 245 15.57 -21.29 -1.65
CA VAL A 245 16.66 -20.54 -2.29
C VAL A 245 17.61 -21.52 -2.98
N GLN A 246 17.74 -21.41 -4.30
CA GLN A 246 18.72 -22.17 -5.09
C GLN A 246 19.94 -21.29 -5.39
N LYS A 247 21.13 -21.89 -5.38
CA LYS A 247 22.44 -21.20 -5.33
C LYS A 247 22.90 -20.50 -6.63
N SER A 248 21.97 -20.13 -7.51
CA SER A 248 22.26 -19.57 -8.84
C SER A 248 21.42 -18.34 -9.19
N GLN A 249 21.15 -17.48 -8.20
CA GLN A 249 20.64 -16.12 -8.40
C GLN A 249 21.65 -15.10 -7.90
#